data_AF-A0A2D9Q6A3-F1
#
_entry.id   AF-A0A2D9Q6A3-F1
#
_cell.length_a   1.000
_cell.length_b   1.000
_cell.length_c   1.000
_cell.angle_alpha   90.00
_cell.angle_beta   90.00
_cell.angle_gamma   90.00
#
_symmetry.space_group_name_H-M   'P 1'
#
loop_
_entity.id
_entity.type
_entity.pdbx_description
1 polymer ?
#
loop_
_entity_poly.entity_id
_entity_poly.type
_entity_poly.pdbx_seq_one_letter_code
_entity_poly.pdbx_strand_id
1 'polypeptide(L)'
;MGVLYLGSCDFGKVPSNRKEFLKPYHKDGLTRRVVSFRDDDRTTWRSFREGQSDEVANLQQFLFKAGFMPRGVIDGIFDYVTQAAVRLFQEYVRTVDENGDASMVPDGIVGNITRQHITRWKNHNKIAEWNPQVAENPTSEYKNWINLLKKSKAHYKANPGPIMQAVNSIENTHSTIKAANWSFNTDDVHLIGIRRKHDESQRVKRQNDDLFVLLVSGMVFKFWGSTDPSKNMVSSHRIDPFLVEGQHKYRFGWHKISVERKIYRALKPYDPRGVVILRDLDRDHALTPNDLRGEGKASLELNNSINIHWSGIGRSNWSAGCQVIVGKSYLNHKNNLVDCSAFASSGYSQLNRVAKKTKGAYNVLADLVVCYSKPGADYVLYTLGREESLNLDANFGANYAINAMQKLNPSAV
;
A
#
# COMPACT_ATOMS: atom_id res chain seq x y z
N MET A 1 -0.48 31.61 -13.76
CA MET A 1 -0.44 30.55 -12.73
C MET A 1 0.65 29.56 -13.08
N GLY A 2 1.49 29.18 -12.11
CA GLY A 2 2.60 28.25 -12.31
C GLY A 2 2.14 26.80 -12.42
N VAL A 3 3.06 25.85 -12.63
CA VAL A 3 2.76 24.42 -12.42
C VAL A 3 2.99 24.11 -10.94
N LEU A 4 1.98 23.57 -10.25
CA LEU A 4 2.12 23.19 -8.83
C LEU A 4 2.51 21.71 -8.73
N TYR A 5 3.45 21.41 -7.85
CA TYR A 5 3.94 20.07 -7.57
C TYR A 5 4.68 20.06 -6.24
N LEU A 6 5.04 18.87 -5.74
CA LEU A 6 5.73 18.64 -4.48
C LEU A 6 6.81 19.70 -4.17
N GLY A 7 6.69 20.36 -3.02
CA GLY A 7 7.53 21.47 -2.58
C GLY A 7 7.11 22.88 -3.04
N SER A 8 6.05 23.04 -3.83
CA SER A 8 5.49 24.38 -4.09
C SER A 8 4.83 24.90 -2.81
N CYS A 9 5.05 26.17 -2.47
CA CYS A 9 4.53 26.82 -1.27
C CYS A 9 3.89 28.15 -1.64
N ASP A 10 2.84 28.54 -0.93
CA ASP A 10 2.29 29.90 -1.02
C ASP A 10 3.23 30.91 -0.34
N PHE A 11 2.99 32.21 -0.57
CA PHE A 11 3.84 33.28 -0.05
C PHE A 11 3.91 33.25 1.49
N GLY A 12 5.12 33.25 2.05
CA GLY A 12 5.37 33.19 3.49
C GLY A 12 5.11 31.82 4.12
N LYS A 13 4.82 30.77 3.34
CA LYS A 13 4.51 29.42 3.87
C LYS A 13 5.70 28.46 3.90
N VAL A 14 6.88 28.85 3.41
CA VAL A 14 8.08 28.01 3.51
C VAL A 14 8.45 27.81 5.00
N PRO A 15 8.52 26.57 5.51
CA PRO A 15 8.80 26.33 6.93
C PRO A 15 10.17 26.88 7.35
N SER A 16 10.20 27.70 8.40
CA SER A 16 11.44 28.21 9.01
C SER A 16 12.41 27.08 9.39
N ASN A 17 11.88 25.97 9.92
CA ASN A 17 12.63 24.74 10.17
C ASN A 17 12.16 23.58 9.27
N ARG A 18 12.63 23.57 8.03
CA ARG A 18 12.40 22.50 7.04
C ARG A 18 12.75 21.09 7.52
N LYS A 19 13.74 20.96 8.42
CA LYS A 19 14.16 19.65 8.97
C LYS A 19 13.14 19.08 9.94
N GLU A 20 12.60 19.91 10.84
CA GLU A 20 11.54 19.50 11.75
C GLU A 20 10.24 19.24 11.00
N PHE A 21 9.89 20.06 10.00
CA PHE A 21 8.73 19.82 9.12
C PHE A 21 8.80 18.45 8.42
N LEU A 22 9.97 18.05 7.91
CA LEU A 22 10.13 16.78 7.18
C LEU A 22 10.34 15.55 8.08
N LYS A 23 10.63 15.73 9.37
CA LYS A 23 10.91 14.66 10.34
C LYS A 23 9.85 13.55 10.45
N PRO A 24 8.52 13.81 10.35
CA PRO A 24 7.51 12.74 10.31
C PRO A 24 7.68 11.80 9.11
N TYR A 25 8.21 12.30 8.00
CA TYR A 25 8.40 11.56 6.76
C TYR A 25 9.82 10.99 6.63
N HIS A 26 10.84 11.74 7.06
CA HIS A 26 12.27 11.44 6.88
C HIS A 26 12.86 10.74 8.10
N LYS A 27 12.32 9.57 8.45
CA LYS A 27 12.69 8.83 9.66
C LYS A 27 14.03 8.07 9.55
N ASP A 28 14.46 7.66 8.34
CA ASP A 28 15.57 6.70 8.17
C ASP A 28 16.46 6.87 6.92
N GLY A 29 17.65 6.24 6.97
CA GLY A 29 18.63 6.16 5.88
C GLY A 29 19.02 7.52 5.29
N LEU A 30 19.19 7.56 3.95
CA LEU A 30 19.52 8.78 3.21
C LEU A 30 18.48 9.91 3.41
N THR A 31 17.22 9.60 3.73
CA THR A 31 16.17 10.64 3.89
C THR A 31 16.38 11.48 5.15
N ARG A 32 16.90 10.88 6.24
CA ARG A 32 16.97 11.45 7.61
C ARG A 32 17.67 12.81 7.72
N ARG A 33 18.54 13.16 6.77
CA ARG A 33 19.30 14.43 6.78
C ARG A 33 18.86 15.42 5.70
N VAL A 34 17.92 15.07 4.82
CA VAL A 34 17.54 15.87 3.65
C VAL A 34 16.38 16.80 3.98
N VAL A 35 16.54 18.09 3.62
CA VAL A 35 15.59 19.20 3.88
C VAL A 35 14.74 19.59 2.66
N SER A 36 14.55 18.64 1.75
CA SER A 36 13.80 18.73 0.50
C SER A 36 12.97 17.46 0.33
N PHE A 37 11.76 17.55 -0.23
CA PHE A 37 10.89 16.38 -0.42
C PHE A 37 11.46 15.39 -1.45
N ARG A 38 11.11 14.11 -1.33
CA ARG A 38 11.48 13.04 -2.26
C ARG A 38 10.33 12.74 -3.25
N ASP A 39 10.49 13.20 -4.48
CA ASP A 39 9.56 12.90 -5.57
C ASP A 39 9.92 11.51 -6.15
N ASP A 40 9.24 10.46 -5.69
CA ASP A 40 9.65 9.06 -5.95
C ASP A 40 9.22 8.51 -7.32
N ASP A 41 8.25 9.13 -8.00
CA ASP A 41 7.91 8.86 -9.40
C ASP A 41 8.79 9.62 -10.40
N ARG A 42 9.59 10.59 -9.93
CA ARG A 42 10.60 11.30 -10.74
C ARG A 42 12.04 11.03 -10.25
N THR A 43 12.17 10.32 -9.14
CA THR A 43 13.42 10.00 -8.44
C THR A 43 14.33 11.19 -8.11
N THR A 44 13.73 12.35 -7.85
CA THR A 44 14.45 13.61 -7.60
C THR A 44 14.10 14.21 -6.24
N TRP A 45 14.93 15.14 -5.77
CA TRP A 45 14.64 15.94 -4.58
C TRP A 45 13.98 17.26 -4.99
N ARG A 46 12.93 17.64 -4.29
CA ARG A 46 12.16 18.86 -4.51
C ARG A 46 12.31 19.77 -3.29
N SER A 47 13.15 20.78 -3.43
CA SER A 47 13.23 21.86 -2.45
C SER A 47 11.89 22.59 -2.35
N PHE A 48 11.64 23.21 -1.20
CA PHE A 48 10.58 24.19 -1.01
C PHE A 48 10.79 25.36 -1.99
N ARG A 49 9.72 25.83 -2.62
CA ARG A 49 9.70 26.89 -3.63
C ARG A 49 8.52 27.80 -3.36
N GLU A 50 8.80 29.02 -2.95
CA GLU A 50 7.78 30.03 -2.65
C GLU A 50 7.18 30.59 -3.94
N GLY A 51 5.85 30.70 -3.97
CA GLY A 51 5.07 31.41 -4.98
C GLY A 51 4.73 32.84 -4.54
N GLN A 52 3.90 33.51 -5.34
CA GLN A 52 3.47 34.90 -5.10
C GLN A 52 1.97 35.00 -4.77
N SER A 53 1.32 33.88 -4.47
CA SER A 53 -0.13 33.76 -4.32
C SER A 53 -0.50 32.56 -3.43
N ASP A 54 -1.78 32.45 -3.06
CA ASP A 54 -2.36 31.34 -2.29
C ASP A 54 -2.80 30.16 -3.19
N GLU A 55 -2.06 29.87 -4.27
CA GLU A 55 -2.43 28.85 -5.27
C GLU A 55 -2.49 27.43 -4.68
N VAL A 56 -1.65 27.10 -3.69
CA VAL A 56 -1.58 25.80 -3.02
C VAL A 56 -2.70 25.63 -2.01
N ALA A 57 -2.98 26.63 -1.16
CA ALA A 57 -4.10 26.59 -0.23
C ALA A 57 -5.45 26.48 -0.98
N ASN A 58 -5.59 27.18 -2.11
CA ASN A 58 -6.77 27.07 -2.98
C ASN A 58 -6.92 25.70 -3.68
N LEU A 59 -5.81 24.99 -3.91
CA LEU A 59 -5.79 23.60 -4.37
C LEU A 59 -6.15 22.64 -3.24
N GLN A 60 -5.52 22.77 -2.07
CA GLN A 60 -5.79 21.98 -0.87
C GLN A 60 -7.27 22.08 -0.47
N GLN A 61 -7.83 23.30 -0.43
CA GLN A 61 -9.23 23.53 -0.13
C GLN A 61 -10.17 22.85 -1.14
N PHE A 62 -9.81 22.80 -2.42
CA PHE A 62 -10.54 22.05 -3.44
C PHE A 62 -10.46 20.54 -3.18
N LEU A 63 -9.25 19.99 -3.01
CA LEU A 63 -9.04 18.55 -2.81
C LEU A 63 -9.73 18.04 -1.54
N PHE A 64 -9.79 18.85 -0.49
CA PHE A 64 -10.57 18.60 0.71
C PHE A 64 -12.08 18.52 0.39
N LYS A 65 -12.66 19.58 -0.20
CA LYS A 65 -14.10 19.63 -0.52
C LYS A 65 -14.54 18.55 -1.52
N ALA A 66 -13.69 18.23 -2.49
CA ALA A 66 -13.94 17.18 -3.48
C ALA A 66 -13.79 15.76 -2.90
N GLY A 67 -13.28 15.60 -1.67
CA GLY A 67 -13.18 14.32 -0.96
C GLY A 67 -11.83 13.59 -1.06
N PHE A 68 -10.87 14.12 -1.82
CA PHE A 68 -9.57 13.46 -2.07
C PHE A 68 -8.52 13.70 -0.98
N MET A 69 -8.69 14.77 -0.20
CA MET A 69 -7.75 15.16 0.87
C MET A 69 -8.45 15.35 2.22
N PRO A 70 -9.24 14.38 2.72
CA PRO A 70 -10.10 14.54 3.91
C PRO A 70 -9.33 14.78 5.21
N ARG A 71 -8.00 14.73 5.18
CA ARG A 71 -7.08 14.89 6.32
C ARG A 71 -5.94 15.87 6.08
N GLY A 72 -5.80 16.37 4.85
CA GLY A 72 -4.71 17.29 4.56
C GLY A 72 -4.97 18.62 5.24
N VAL A 73 -3.91 19.21 5.76
CA VAL A 73 -3.96 20.57 6.29
C VAL A 73 -4.06 21.53 5.09
N ILE A 74 -4.81 22.62 5.26
CA ILE A 74 -4.80 23.74 4.31
C ILE A 74 -3.77 24.74 4.85
N ASP A 75 -2.50 24.46 4.60
CA ASP A 75 -1.35 25.23 5.10
C ASP A 75 -0.63 26.05 4.00
N GLY A 76 -0.96 25.81 2.73
CA GLY A 76 -0.29 26.39 1.58
C GLY A 76 1.04 25.71 1.23
N ILE A 77 1.29 24.48 1.69
CA ILE A 77 2.50 23.70 1.40
C ILE A 77 2.12 22.45 0.61
N PHE A 78 2.61 22.35 -0.63
CA PHE A 78 2.37 21.19 -1.49
C PHE A 78 3.28 20.04 -1.03
N ASP A 79 2.84 19.33 0.00
CA ASP A 79 3.55 18.25 0.67
C ASP A 79 3.25 16.86 0.05
N TYR A 80 3.63 15.79 0.76
CA TYR A 80 3.35 14.42 0.32
C TYR A 80 1.85 14.07 0.34
N VAL A 81 1.07 14.62 1.29
CA VAL A 81 -0.39 14.40 1.37
C VAL A 81 -1.09 15.13 0.23
N THR A 82 -0.70 16.37 -0.05
CA THR A 82 -1.20 17.15 -1.20
C THR A 82 -0.87 16.45 -2.51
N GLN A 83 0.35 15.92 -2.69
CA GLN A 83 0.71 15.16 -3.89
C GLN A 83 -0.09 13.86 -4.04
N ALA A 84 -0.33 13.14 -2.94
CA ALA A 84 -1.17 11.94 -2.94
C ALA A 84 -2.62 12.28 -3.34
N ALA A 85 -3.21 13.33 -2.78
CA ALA A 85 -4.56 13.77 -3.12
C ALA A 85 -4.68 14.23 -4.59
N VAL A 86 -3.68 14.91 -5.14
CA VAL A 86 -3.66 15.25 -6.59
C VAL A 86 -3.61 13.98 -7.44
N ARG A 87 -2.81 12.97 -7.09
CA ARG A 87 -2.81 11.68 -7.82
C ARG A 87 -4.15 10.96 -7.73
N LEU A 88 -4.80 10.96 -6.56
CA LEU A 88 -6.13 10.35 -6.42
C LEU A 88 -7.21 11.11 -7.22
N PHE A 89 -7.17 12.44 -7.25
CA PHE A 89 -8.03 13.23 -8.13
C PHE A 89 -7.81 12.91 -9.61
N GLN A 90 -6.54 12.86 -10.05
CA GLN A 90 -6.18 12.51 -11.43
C GLN A 90 -6.65 11.08 -11.78
N GLU A 91 -6.48 10.12 -10.87
CA GLU A 91 -6.92 8.74 -11.08
C GLU A 91 -8.45 8.61 -11.12
N TYR A 92 -9.18 9.36 -10.28
CA TYR A 92 -10.64 9.39 -10.32
C TYR A 92 -11.16 10.02 -11.62
N VAL A 93 -10.56 11.12 -12.06
CA VAL A 93 -10.85 11.75 -13.36
C VAL A 93 -10.56 10.77 -14.52
N ARG A 94 -9.58 9.88 -14.38
CA ARG A 94 -9.25 8.89 -15.40
C ARG A 94 -10.16 7.66 -15.42
N THR A 95 -10.74 7.28 -14.27
CA THR A 95 -11.30 5.92 -14.07
C THR A 95 -12.73 5.86 -13.52
N VAL A 96 -13.29 6.98 -13.05
CA VAL A 96 -14.62 7.03 -12.42
C VAL A 96 -15.48 8.19 -12.91
N ASP A 97 -14.90 9.37 -13.17
CA ASP A 97 -15.65 10.51 -13.70
C ASP A 97 -16.07 10.27 -15.16
N GLU A 98 -17.37 10.15 -15.40
CA GLU A 98 -17.98 9.97 -16.72
C GLU A 98 -17.59 11.07 -17.72
N ASN A 99 -17.29 12.27 -17.21
CA ASN A 99 -16.86 13.44 -17.99
C ASN A 99 -15.35 13.67 -17.83
N GLY A 100 -14.62 12.58 -17.60
CA GLY A 100 -13.20 12.54 -17.26
C GLY A 100 -12.26 12.54 -18.47
N ASP A 101 -11.01 12.13 -18.23
CA ASP A 101 -9.99 11.97 -19.26
C ASP A 101 -9.22 10.66 -19.00
N ALA A 102 -9.55 9.63 -19.77
CA ALA A 102 -8.93 8.30 -19.67
C ALA A 102 -7.43 8.30 -20.04
N SER A 103 -6.93 9.35 -20.71
CA SER A 103 -5.51 9.52 -21.07
C SER A 103 -4.67 10.18 -19.96
N MET A 104 -5.32 10.74 -18.93
CA MET A 104 -4.66 11.41 -17.82
C MET A 104 -3.65 10.50 -17.11
N VAL A 105 -2.48 11.03 -16.75
CA VAL A 105 -1.48 10.29 -15.97
C VAL A 105 -1.53 10.77 -14.51
N PRO A 106 -1.79 9.89 -13.52
CA PRO A 106 -1.77 10.25 -12.11
C PRO A 106 -0.33 10.43 -11.59
N ASP A 107 0.24 11.61 -11.83
CA ASP A 107 1.62 11.94 -11.48
C ASP A 107 1.79 12.93 -10.31
N GLY A 108 0.71 13.51 -9.81
CA GLY A 108 0.73 14.46 -8.71
C GLY A 108 1.19 15.86 -9.11
N ILE A 109 1.15 16.19 -10.41
CA ILE A 109 1.51 17.50 -10.94
C ILE A 109 0.25 18.22 -11.43
N VAL A 110 0.03 19.43 -10.91
CA VAL A 110 -1.07 20.30 -11.32
C VAL A 110 -0.62 21.15 -12.51
N GLY A 111 -0.66 20.52 -13.68
CA GLY A 111 -0.53 21.17 -14.98
C GLY A 111 -1.86 21.73 -15.50
N ASN A 112 -1.88 22.09 -16.79
CA ASN A 112 -3.06 22.73 -17.40
C ASN A 112 -4.28 21.79 -17.49
N ILE A 113 -4.08 20.52 -17.86
CA ILE A 113 -5.17 19.52 -17.91
C ILE A 113 -5.74 19.30 -16.50
N THR A 114 -4.88 19.04 -15.50
CA THR A 114 -5.31 18.91 -14.10
C THR A 114 -6.13 20.13 -13.64
N ARG A 115 -5.70 21.35 -13.98
CA ARG A 115 -6.46 22.59 -13.71
C ARG A 115 -7.81 22.64 -14.42
N GLN A 116 -7.91 22.24 -15.69
CA GLN A 116 -9.17 22.23 -16.43
C GLN A 116 -10.21 21.33 -15.74
N HIS A 117 -9.82 20.13 -15.30
CA HIS A 117 -10.74 19.26 -14.54
C HIS A 117 -11.05 19.80 -13.13
N ILE A 118 -10.10 20.46 -12.45
CA ILE A 118 -10.37 21.16 -11.16
C ILE A 118 -11.41 22.26 -11.36
N THR A 119 -11.25 23.14 -12.34
CA THR A 119 -12.21 24.22 -12.65
C THR A 119 -13.57 23.65 -13.03
N ARG A 120 -13.62 22.61 -13.89
CA ARG A 120 -14.86 21.91 -14.22
C ARG A 120 -15.55 21.35 -12.98
N TRP A 121 -14.82 20.72 -12.06
CA TRP A 121 -15.39 20.19 -10.82
C TRP A 121 -15.90 21.31 -9.89
N LYS A 122 -15.15 22.41 -9.75
CA LYS A 122 -15.60 23.60 -8.99
C LYS A 122 -16.90 24.17 -9.55
N ASN A 123 -16.98 24.36 -10.87
CA ASN A 123 -18.16 24.94 -11.53
C ASN A 123 -19.44 24.08 -11.38
N HIS A 124 -19.30 22.76 -11.20
CA HIS A 124 -20.41 21.83 -11.02
C HIS A 124 -20.57 21.36 -9.56
N ASN A 125 -19.82 21.93 -8.61
CA ASN A 125 -19.75 21.48 -7.21
C ASN A 125 -19.56 19.95 -7.04
N LYS A 126 -18.77 19.32 -7.93
CA LYS A 126 -18.55 17.86 -7.91
C LYS A 126 -17.79 17.41 -6.66
N ILE A 127 -18.30 16.35 -6.04
CA ILE A 127 -17.70 15.62 -4.92
C ILE A 127 -17.49 14.18 -5.38
N ALA A 128 -16.34 13.57 -5.06
CA ALA A 128 -16.07 12.18 -5.43
C ALA A 128 -16.85 11.21 -4.54
N GLU A 129 -17.24 10.07 -5.11
CA GLU A 129 -17.79 8.92 -4.35
C GLU A 129 -16.80 8.36 -3.32
N TRP A 130 -15.51 8.72 -3.43
CA TRP A 130 -14.49 8.36 -2.44
C TRP A 130 -14.57 9.19 -1.15
N ASN A 131 -15.27 10.34 -1.12
CA ASN A 131 -15.31 11.23 0.05
C ASN A 131 -15.74 10.46 1.33
N PRO A 132 -14.96 10.46 2.42
CA PRO A 132 -15.33 9.76 3.66
C PRO A 132 -16.58 10.27 4.35
N GLN A 133 -17.09 11.45 4.00
CA GLN A 133 -18.41 11.90 4.46
C GLN A 133 -19.55 11.07 3.86
N VAL A 134 -19.31 10.37 2.74
CA VAL A 134 -20.21 9.35 2.17
C VAL A 134 -20.01 7.99 2.88
N ALA A 135 -18.91 7.79 3.62
CA ALA A 135 -18.58 6.55 4.31
C ALA A 135 -19.41 6.29 5.58
N GLU A 136 -20.38 7.14 5.92
CA GLU A 136 -21.52 6.76 6.76
C GLU A 136 -22.29 5.55 6.18
N ASN A 137 -22.21 5.36 4.85
CA ASN A 137 -22.78 4.23 4.13
C ASN A 137 -21.67 3.33 3.51
N PRO A 138 -20.96 2.51 4.31
CA PRO A 138 -19.96 1.59 3.78
C PRO A 138 -20.59 0.55 2.86
N THR A 139 -19.85 0.15 1.81
CA THR A 139 -20.37 -0.77 0.79
C THR A 139 -20.67 -2.15 1.38
N SER A 140 -21.58 -2.90 0.74
CA SER A 140 -21.89 -4.28 1.16
C SER A 140 -20.64 -5.16 1.17
N GLU A 141 -19.73 -4.98 0.20
CA GLU A 141 -18.46 -5.71 0.16
C GLU A 141 -17.56 -5.37 1.36
N TYR A 142 -17.46 -4.09 1.74
CA TYR A 142 -16.71 -3.67 2.93
C TYR A 142 -17.29 -4.28 4.22
N LYS A 143 -18.62 -4.25 4.37
CA LYS A 143 -19.32 -4.86 5.51
C LYS A 143 -19.06 -6.36 5.59
N ASN A 144 -19.12 -7.06 4.45
CA ASN A 144 -18.82 -8.49 4.35
C ASN A 144 -17.36 -8.79 4.73
N TRP A 145 -16.40 -7.97 4.28
CA TRP A 145 -14.99 -8.11 4.64
C TRP A 145 -14.75 -7.97 6.15
N ILE A 146 -15.34 -6.95 6.79
CA ILE A 146 -15.24 -6.76 8.24
C ILE A 146 -15.89 -7.94 9.01
N ASN A 147 -16.98 -8.50 8.48
CA ASN A 147 -17.62 -9.69 9.06
C ASN A 147 -16.71 -10.94 8.95
N LEU A 148 -16.17 -11.20 7.77
CA LEU A 148 -15.22 -12.28 7.51
C LEU A 148 -14.01 -12.17 8.45
N LEU A 149 -13.38 -11.00 8.54
CA LEU A 149 -12.22 -10.78 9.41
C LEU A 149 -12.55 -11.08 10.90
N LYS A 150 -13.70 -10.62 11.40
CA LYS A 150 -14.17 -10.94 12.75
C LYS A 150 -14.36 -12.46 12.96
N LYS A 151 -14.94 -13.15 11.98
CA LYS A 151 -15.04 -14.63 11.99
C LYS A 151 -13.67 -15.30 11.96
N SER A 152 -12.73 -14.82 11.15
CA SER A 152 -11.35 -15.33 11.11
C SER A 152 -10.65 -15.19 12.46
N LYS A 153 -10.78 -14.05 13.16
CA LYS A 153 -10.26 -13.92 14.54
C LYS A 153 -10.88 -14.94 15.50
N ALA A 154 -12.20 -15.14 15.45
CA ALA A 154 -12.87 -16.12 16.29
C ALA A 154 -12.37 -17.55 15.99
N HIS A 155 -12.30 -17.91 14.71
CA HIS A 155 -11.81 -19.20 14.22
C HIS A 155 -10.37 -19.46 14.67
N TYR A 156 -9.44 -18.55 14.38
CA TYR A 156 -8.01 -18.70 14.70
C TYR A 156 -7.70 -18.58 16.20
N LYS A 157 -8.55 -17.90 16.99
CA LYS A 157 -8.44 -17.92 18.46
C LYS A 157 -8.86 -19.28 19.05
N ALA A 158 -9.89 -19.92 18.49
CA ALA A 158 -10.36 -21.23 18.94
C ALA A 158 -9.54 -22.39 18.39
N ASN A 159 -9.04 -22.27 17.15
CA ASN A 159 -8.33 -23.30 16.40
C ASN A 159 -6.97 -22.77 15.88
N PRO A 160 -6.05 -22.35 16.77
CA PRO A 160 -4.73 -21.88 16.32
C PRO A 160 -3.93 -23.07 15.74
N GLY A 161 -3.54 -22.98 14.47
CA GLY A 161 -2.61 -23.94 13.87
C GLY A 161 -1.20 -23.86 14.49
N PRO A 162 -0.30 -24.84 14.25
CA PRO A 162 0.98 -24.94 14.96
C PRO A 162 1.86 -23.69 14.91
N ILE A 163 1.96 -23.04 13.75
CA ILE A 163 2.74 -21.80 13.58
C ILE A 163 2.14 -20.67 14.44
N MET A 164 0.81 -20.57 14.52
CA MET A 164 0.13 -19.54 15.31
C MET A 164 0.20 -19.83 16.81
N GLN A 165 0.19 -21.09 17.23
CA GLN A 165 0.48 -21.48 18.62
C GLN A 165 1.89 -21.04 19.03
N ALA A 166 2.88 -21.29 18.17
CA ALA A 166 4.26 -20.88 18.39
C ALA A 166 4.41 -19.33 18.42
N VAL A 167 3.78 -18.59 17.50
CA VAL A 167 3.76 -17.11 17.53
C VAL A 167 3.08 -16.57 18.80
N ASN A 168 1.99 -17.20 19.26
CA ASN A 168 1.29 -16.77 20.47
C ASN A 168 2.13 -17.00 21.75
N SER A 169 3.07 -17.95 21.75
CA SER A 169 3.97 -18.22 22.89
C SER A 169 5.21 -17.32 22.95
N ILE A 170 5.55 -16.60 21.87
CA ILE A 170 6.61 -15.57 21.88
C ILE A 170 6.20 -14.44 22.83
N GLU A 171 7.01 -14.07 23.81
CA GLU A 171 6.70 -13.01 24.78
C GLU A 171 6.40 -11.67 24.10
N ASN A 172 7.34 -11.17 23.28
CA ASN A 172 7.20 -9.92 22.54
C ASN A 172 7.32 -10.13 21.02
N THR A 173 6.22 -9.89 20.32
CA THR A 173 6.07 -10.07 18.87
C THR A 173 6.24 -8.76 18.07
N HIS A 174 6.56 -7.64 18.73
CA HIS A 174 6.81 -6.32 18.16
C HIS A 174 5.71 -5.85 17.19
N SER A 175 6.00 -5.75 15.89
CA SER A 175 5.00 -5.33 14.89
C SER A 175 3.98 -6.42 14.58
N THR A 176 4.17 -7.67 15.03
CA THR A 176 3.20 -8.77 14.85
C THR A 176 2.25 -8.82 16.03
N ILE A 177 0.95 -8.95 15.75
CA ILE A 177 -0.13 -8.90 16.73
C ILE A 177 -0.65 -10.32 16.93
N LYS A 178 -0.65 -10.80 18.18
CA LYS A 178 -1.20 -12.11 18.57
C LYS A 178 -2.70 -12.20 18.29
N ALA A 179 -3.20 -13.41 18.01
CA ALA A 179 -4.60 -13.64 17.57
C ALA A 179 -5.66 -13.05 18.52
N ALA A 180 -5.43 -13.10 19.84
CA ALA A 180 -6.30 -12.48 20.82
C ALA A 180 -6.49 -10.96 20.62
N ASN A 181 -5.46 -10.28 20.12
CA ASN A 181 -5.33 -8.83 20.07
C ASN A 181 -5.61 -8.22 18.68
N TRP A 182 -5.95 -9.03 17.67
CA TRP A 182 -6.29 -8.50 16.33
C TRP A 182 -7.44 -7.49 16.40
N SER A 183 -7.29 -6.34 15.75
CA SER A 183 -8.31 -5.29 15.64
C SER A 183 -8.91 -5.27 14.24
N PHE A 184 -10.23 -5.13 14.15
CA PHE A 184 -10.94 -4.79 12.89
C PHE A 184 -11.87 -3.61 13.11
N ASN A 185 -11.38 -2.58 13.83
CA ASN A 185 -12.05 -1.31 13.91
C ASN A 185 -12.11 -0.68 12.51
N THR A 186 -13.30 -0.24 12.08
CA THR A 186 -13.54 0.37 10.77
C THR A 186 -12.87 1.74 10.61
N ASP A 187 -12.39 2.32 11.71
CA ASP A 187 -11.58 3.53 11.76
C ASP A 187 -10.13 3.32 11.31
N ASP A 188 -9.63 2.08 11.44
CA ASP A 188 -8.30 1.69 10.99
C ASP A 188 -8.34 1.37 9.48
N VAL A 189 -7.22 1.65 8.78
CA VAL A 189 -7.03 1.13 7.42
C VAL A 189 -6.50 -0.30 7.51
N HIS A 190 -7.20 -1.22 6.85
CA HIS A 190 -6.81 -2.63 6.78
C HIS A 190 -6.31 -2.95 5.38
N LEU A 191 -5.14 -3.55 5.30
CA LEU A 191 -4.66 -4.21 4.08
C LEU A 191 -4.65 -5.71 4.36
N ILE A 192 -5.32 -6.49 3.53
CA ILE A 192 -5.42 -7.94 3.68
C ILE A 192 -4.58 -8.58 2.58
N GLY A 193 -3.61 -9.42 2.93
CA GLY A 193 -2.96 -10.34 2.00
C GLY A 193 -3.67 -11.68 2.07
N ILE A 194 -4.09 -12.20 0.91
CA ILE A 194 -4.61 -13.57 0.76
C ILE A 194 -3.51 -14.36 0.09
N ARG A 195 -2.79 -15.14 0.89
CA ARG A 195 -1.76 -16.05 0.42
C ARG A 195 -2.41 -17.31 -0.15
N ARG A 196 -2.02 -17.71 -1.34
CA ARG A 196 -2.53 -18.85 -2.09
C ARG A 196 -1.41 -19.88 -2.27
N LYS A 197 -1.73 -21.17 -2.23
CA LYS A 197 -0.79 -22.27 -2.54
C LYS A 197 0.51 -22.25 -1.71
N HIS A 198 0.46 -21.76 -0.47
CA HIS A 198 1.65 -21.54 0.37
C HIS A 198 2.40 -22.83 0.69
N ASP A 199 1.67 -23.93 0.77
CA ASP A 199 2.08 -25.30 1.06
C ASP A 199 2.51 -26.09 -0.19
N GLU A 200 2.27 -25.59 -1.40
CA GLU A 200 2.77 -26.21 -2.63
C GLU A 200 4.30 -26.02 -2.78
N SER A 201 5.06 -27.12 -2.58
CA SER A 201 6.53 -27.12 -2.73
C SER A 201 6.99 -26.64 -4.12
N GLN A 202 7.88 -25.66 -4.12
CA GLN A 202 8.25 -24.91 -5.32
C GLN A 202 9.36 -25.56 -6.14
N ARG A 203 9.11 -26.75 -6.70
CA ARG A 203 9.76 -27.11 -7.99
C ARG A 203 9.27 -26.21 -9.12
N VAL A 204 8.11 -25.56 -8.92
CA VAL A 204 7.55 -24.48 -9.73
C VAL A 204 8.16 -23.12 -9.32
N LYS A 205 7.96 -22.08 -10.15
CA LYS A 205 8.38 -20.70 -9.88
C LYS A 205 7.22 -19.90 -9.27
N ARG A 206 7.36 -19.41 -8.03
CA ARG A 206 6.39 -18.49 -7.37
C ARG A 206 6.08 -17.32 -8.32
N GLN A 207 4.80 -17.09 -8.60
CA GLN A 207 4.35 -16.03 -9.48
C GLN A 207 4.00 -14.77 -8.67
N ASN A 208 3.34 -13.83 -9.33
CA ASN A 208 2.56 -12.79 -8.66
C ASN A 208 1.08 -13.21 -8.77
N ASP A 209 0.68 -14.20 -7.99
CA ASP A 209 -0.64 -14.84 -8.04
C ASP A 209 -1.49 -14.66 -6.76
N ASP A 210 -0.98 -13.94 -5.76
CA ASP A 210 -1.70 -13.60 -4.52
C ASP A 210 -2.57 -12.34 -4.67
N LEU A 211 -3.67 -12.30 -3.91
CA LEU A 211 -4.58 -11.16 -3.85
C LEU A 211 -4.29 -10.28 -2.63
N PHE A 212 -4.34 -8.96 -2.82
CA PHE A 212 -4.31 -7.97 -1.76
C PHE A 212 -5.61 -7.17 -1.75
N VAL A 213 -6.20 -6.91 -0.59
CA VAL A 213 -7.46 -6.17 -0.45
C VAL A 213 -7.29 -5.04 0.55
N LEU A 214 -7.51 -3.81 0.11
CA LEU A 214 -7.46 -2.60 0.93
C LEU A 214 -8.88 -2.20 1.34
N LEU A 215 -9.16 -2.20 2.65
CA LEU A 215 -10.37 -1.67 3.25
C LEU A 215 -10.07 -0.29 3.80
N VAL A 216 -10.71 0.73 3.24
CA VAL A 216 -10.44 2.14 3.57
C VAL A 216 -11.70 2.98 3.39
N SER A 217 -12.09 3.73 4.42
CA SER A 217 -13.27 4.62 4.42
C SER A 217 -14.53 3.99 3.78
N GLY A 218 -14.89 2.78 4.24
CA GLY A 218 -16.08 2.07 3.76
C GLY A 218 -15.99 1.49 2.34
N MET A 219 -14.85 1.61 1.66
CA MET A 219 -14.59 1.11 0.31
C MET A 219 -13.62 -0.08 0.29
N VAL A 220 -13.66 -0.86 -0.78
CA VAL A 220 -12.79 -2.02 -1.01
C VAL A 220 -12.04 -1.89 -2.33
N PHE A 221 -10.71 -1.90 -2.30
CA PHE A 221 -9.87 -1.92 -3.50
C PHE A 221 -9.06 -3.21 -3.54
N LYS A 222 -8.90 -3.84 -4.70
CA LYS A 222 -8.22 -5.13 -4.84
C LYS A 222 -7.00 -5.02 -5.74
N PHE A 223 -5.86 -5.44 -5.24
CA PHE A 223 -4.56 -5.45 -5.92
C PHE A 223 -4.05 -6.88 -5.97
N TRP A 224 -2.94 -7.11 -6.67
CA TRP A 224 -2.34 -8.44 -6.81
C TRP A 224 -0.82 -8.37 -6.72
N GLY A 225 -0.19 -9.51 -6.46
CA GLY A 225 1.24 -9.56 -6.22
C GLY A 225 1.70 -10.88 -5.64
N SER A 226 2.65 -10.84 -4.71
CA SER A 226 3.09 -12.01 -3.97
C SER A 226 3.34 -11.69 -2.51
N THR A 227 2.89 -12.58 -1.64
CA THR A 227 3.14 -12.65 -0.19
C THR A 227 4.30 -13.59 0.14
N ASP A 228 4.81 -14.32 -0.85
CA ASP A 228 5.83 -15.36 -0.73
C ASP A 228 7.22 -14.90 -1.21
N PRO A 229 8.31 -15.38 -0.58
CA PRO A 229 9.67 -15.22 -1.08
C PRO A 229 9.86 -15.85 -2.46
N SER A 230 10.68 -15.22 -3.29
CA SER A 230 11.09 -15.68 -4.61
C SER A 230 12.50 -16.28 -4.54
N LYS A 231 12.69 -17.52 -5.00
CA LYS A 231 14.02 -18.18 -5.01
C LYS A 231 15.12 -17.34 -5.65
N ASN A 232 14.76 -16.61 -6.71
CA ASN A 232 15.65 -15.69 -7.44
C ASN A 232 16.14 -14.48 -6.60
N MET A 233 15.46 -14.20 -5.49
CA MET A 233 15.71 -13.05 -4.61
C MET A 233 16.35 -13.44 -3.28
N VAL A 234 16.19 -14.68 -2.82
CA VAL A 234 16.78 -15.16 -1.56
C VAL A 234 18.18 -15.76 -1.76
N SER A 235 18.41 -16.40 -2.92
CA SER A 235 19.68 -16.97 -3.44
C SER A 235 20.41 -18.03 -2.59
N SER A 236 20.58 -19.22 -3.21
CA SER A 236 21.42 -20.42 -2.96
C SER A 236 21.93 -20.86 -1.57
N HIS A 237 22.11 -19.96 -0.59
CA HIS A 237 22.66 -20.26 0.74
C HIS A 237 21.72 -19.84 1.88
N ARG A 238 20.50 -19.40 1.57
CA ARG A 238 19.63 -18.71 2.53
C ARG A 238 18.27 -19.37 2.59
N ILE A 239 17.90 -19.68 3.83
CA ILE A 239 16.59 -20.15 4.25
C ILE A 239 15.55 -19.05 4.00
N ASP A 240 14.48 -19.38 3.27
CA ASP A 240 13.43 -18.45 2.87
C ASP A 240 12.73 -17.85 4.12
N PRO A 241 12.61 -16.50 4.20
CA PRO A 241 11.87 -15.84 5.27
C PRO A 241 10.40 -15.67 4.88
N PHE A 242 9.51 -16.46 5.47
CA PHE A 242 8.07 -16.28 5.33
C PHE A 242 7.52 -15.37 6.42
N LEU A 243 6.78 -14.34 6.04
CA LEU A 243 5.93 -13.62 7.01
C LEU A 243 4.86 -14.59 7.54
N VAL A 244 4.83 -14.76 8.86
CA VAL A 244 3.84 -15.62 9.54
C VAL A 244 2.43 -15.07 9.31
N GLU A 245 1.44 -15.96 9.30
CA GLU A 245 0.03 -15.56 9.19
C GLU A 245 -0.45 -14.79 10.44
N GLY A 246 -1.39 -13.89 10.23
CA GLY A 246 -2.02 -13.10 11.27
C GLY A 246 -2.02 -11.60 10.97
N GLN A 247 -2.16 -10.77 12.00
CA GLN A 247 -2.18 -9.32 11.86
C GLN A 247 -0.85 -8.70 12.28
N HIS A 248 -0.42 -7.67 11.54
CA HIS A 248 0.82 -6.94 11.75
C HIS A 248 0.59 -5.44 11.62
N LYS A 249 1.19 -4.65 12.49
CA LYS A 249 1.19 -3.20 12.43
C LYS A 249 2.30 -2.73 11.51
N TYR A 250 1.92 -2.08 10.42
CA TYR A 250 2.82 -1.44 9.46
C TYR A 250 2.66 0.08 9.51
N ARG A 251 3.69 0.82 9.10
CA ARG A 251 3.64 2.29 8.95
C ARG A 251 4.19 2.71 7.60
N PHE A 252 3.83 3.90 7.18
CA PHE A 252 4.48 4.54 6.03
C PHE A 252 5.98 4.77 6.29
N GLY A 253 6.78 4.65 5.23
CA GLY A 253 8.21 4.94 5.23
C GLY A 253 8.85 4.79 3.85
N TRP A 254 10.17 4.74 3.81
CA TRP A 254 10.95 4.66 2.57
C TRP A 254 11.64 3.30 2.41
N HIS A 255 11.65 2.80 1.17
CA HIS A 255 12.37 1.60 0.75
C HIS A 255 13.63 1.95 -0.08
N LYS A 256 14.58 1.01 -0.17
CA LYS A 256 15.95 1.20 -0.74
C LYS A 256 16.66 2.50 -0.29
N ILE A 257 16.50 2.88 0.97
CA ILE A 257 17.05 4.10 1.60
C ILE A 257 18.59 4.23 1.64
N SER A 258 19.32 3.27 1.05
CA SER A 258 20.76 3.29 0.84
C SER A 258 21.17 3.60 -0.62
N VAL A 259 20.22 3.63 -1.57
CA VAL A 259 20.49 3.86 -2.99
C VAL A 259 19.49 4.90 -3.51
N GLU A 260 19.92 6.16 -3.56
CA GLU A 260 19.05 7.32 -3.84
C GLU A 260 18.11 7.13 -5.04
N ARG A 261 18.66 6.78 -6.21
CA ARG A 261 17.91 6.51 -7.45
C ARG A 261 16.88 5.36 -7.37
N LYS A 262 16.82 4.65 -6.25
CA LYS A 262 15.85 3.57 -5.97
C LYS A 262 14.94 3.89 -4.77
N ILE A 263 15.03 5.07 -4.15
CA ILE A 263 14.18 5.44 -3.01
C ILE A 263 12.74 5.69 -3.47
N TYR A 264 11.79 4.94 -2.89
CA TYR A 264 10.35 5.11 -3.06
C TYR A 264 9.56 4.74 -1.80
N ARG A 265 8.28 5.13 -1.76
CA ARG A 265 7.37 4.98 -0.62
C ARG A 265 6.96 3.51 -0.41
N ALA A 266 7.00 3.03 0.82
CA ALA A 266 6.63 1.66 1.21
C ALA A 266 6.01 1.60 2.60
N LEU A 267 5.34 0.49 2.90
CA LEU A 267 4.97 0.17 4.28
C LEU A 267 6.10 -0.63 4.92
N LYS A 268 6.57 -0.17 6.08
CA LYS A 268 7.60 -0.80 6.90
C LYS A 268 6.98 -1.33 8.19
N PRO A 269 7.55 -2.35 8.85
CA PRO A 269 7.14 -2.72 10.21
C PRO A 269 7.09 -1.47 11.11
N TYR A 270 6.04 -1.38 11.93
CA TYR A 270 5.80 -0.21 12.78
C TYR A 270 6.94 -0.01 13.78
N ASP A 271 7.25 -1.08 14.52
CA ASP A 271 8.37 -1.18 15.44
C ASP A 271 9.67 -1.46 14.68
N PRO A 272 10.78 -0.75 14.97
CA PRO A 272 12.07 -0.95 14.30
C PRO A 272 12.72 -2.33 14.50
N ARG A 273 12.27 -3.14 15.47
CA ARG A 273 12.69 -4.54 15.62
C ARG A 273 11.99 -5.49 14.64
N GLY A 274 10.87 -5.07 14.03
CA GLY A 274 10.27 -5.74 12.88
C GLY A 274 9.02 -6.56 13.18
N VAL A 275 8.75 -7.51 12.29
CA VAL A 275 7.68 -8.53 12.35
C VAL A 275 8.28 -9.90 12.65
N VAL A 276 7.47 -10.84 13.11
CA VAL A 276 7.88 -12.25 13.24
C VAL A 276 7.85 -12.90 11.87
N ILE A 277 8.89 -13.67 11.54
CA ILE A 277 8.94 -14.55 10.36
C ILE A 277 9.17 -15.99 10.78
N LEU A 278 8.76 -16.93 9.93
CA LEU A 278 9.21 -18.31 9.97
C LEU A 278 10.26 -18.54 8.89
N ARG A 279 11.28 -19.31 9.24
CA ARG A 279 12.42 -19.68 8.39
C ARG A 279 12.22 -21.09 7.84
N ASP A 280 12.20 -21.22 6.51
CA ASP A 280 12.14 -22.47 5.72
C ASP A 280 13.34 -23.41 6.00
N LEU A 281 13.26 -24.17 7.09
CA LEU A 281 14.41 -24.95 7.59
C LEU A 281 14.62 -26.24 6.80
N ASP A 282 13.56 -26.86 6.28
CA ASP A 282 13.66 -28.07 5.46
C ASP A 282 13.91 -27.78 3.96
N ARG A 283 13.79 -26.51 3.55
CA ARG A 283 14.13 -25.97 2.22
C ARG A 283 13.22 -26.48 1.11
N ASP A 284 11.98 -26.82 1.43
CA ASP A 284 10.95 -27.20 0.45
C ASP A 284 10.34 -25.98 -0.29
N HIS A 285 10.63 -24.76 0.21
CA HIS A 285 10.12 -23.47 -0.26
C HIS A 285 8.59 -23.31 -0.19
N ALA A 286 8.00 -23.95 0.79
CA ALA A 286 6.64 -23.78 1.25
C ALA A 286 6.64 -23.22 2.69
N LEU A 287 5.47 -22.76 3.14
CA LEU A 287 5.27 -22.36 4.54
C LEU A 287 4.57 -23.50 5.29
N THR A 288 5.32 -24.31 6.03
CA THR A 288 4.74 -25.51 6.67
C THR A 288 4.99 -25.57 8.18
N PRO A 289 4.21 -26.36 8.94
CA PRO A 289 4.55 -26.69 10.32
C PRO A 289 5.88 -27.46 10.49
N ASN A 290 6.48 -28.00 9.43
CA ASN A 290 7.77 -28.71 9.54
C ASN A 290 8.92 -27.75 9.85
N ASP A 291 8.81 -26.49 9.46
CA ASP A 291 9.77 -25.42 9.78
C ASP A 291 9.86 -25.10 11.27
N LEU A 292 8.92 -25.60 12.08
CA LEU A 292 8.97 -25.48 13.55
C LEU A 292 9.90 -26.53 14.19
N ARG A 293 10.51 -27.43 13.41
CA ARG A 293 11.39 -28.51 13.90
C ARG A 293 12.80 -28.01 14.20
N GLY A 294 13.33 -28.46 15.33
CA GLY A 294 14.60 -28.03 15.92
C GLY A 294 14.39 -27.75 17.40
N GLU A 295 15.36 -28.10 18.25
CA GLU A 295 15.22 -28.06 19.73
C GLU A 295 15.24 -26.62 20.29
N GLY A 296 14.14 -25.90 20.06
CA GLY A 296 13.83 -24.61 20.66
C GLY A 296 13.97 -23.41 19.71
N LYS A 297 12.83 -22.83 19.34
CA LYS A 297 12.63 -21.44 18.86
C LYS A 297 13.42 -20.95 17.62
N ALA A 298 14.38 -21.71 17.08
CA ALA A 298 15.39 -21.21 16.14
C ALA A 298 14.87 -20.75 14.77
N SER A 299 13.68 -21.18 14.34
CA SER A 299 13.09 -20.78 13.05
C SER A 299 12.17 -19.55 13.12
N LEU A 300 11.71 -19.17 14.32
CA LEU A 300 10.88 -17.98 14.51
C LEU A 300 11.74 -16.81 14.98
N GLU A 301 11.96 -15.82 14.12
CA GLU A 301 12.79 -14.65 14.43
C GLU A 301 12.09 -13.32 14.10
N LEU A 302 12.61 -12.24 14.69
CA LEU A 302 12.19 -10.87 14.38
C LEU A 302 12.97 -10.33 13.18
N ASN A 303 12.27 -9.81 12.19
CA ASN A 303 12.87 -9.27 10.97
C ASN A 303 12.26 -7.92 10.59
N ASN A 304 13.09 -6.87 10.57
CA ASN A 304 12.67 -5.50 10.25
C ASN A 304 12.79 -5.14 8.76
N SER A 305 13.25 -6.07 7.92
CA SER A 305 13.42 -5.87 6.47
C SER A 305 12.20 -6.30 5.65
N ILE A 306 11.23 -6.98 6.27
CA ILE A 306 9.98 -7.43 5.64
C ILE A 306 9.03 -6.25 5.47
N ASN A 307 9.10 -5.60 4.31
CA ASN A 307 8.28 -4.46 3.94
C ASN A 307 7.09 -4.90 3.05
N ILE A 308 6.08 -4.04 2.92
CA ILE A 308 5.09 -4.13 1.84
C ILE A 308 5.45 -3.08 0.78
N HIS A 309 5.76 -3.50 -0.44
CA HIS A 309 6.34 -2.62 -1.45
C HIS A 309 5.98 -2.97 -2.91
N TRP A 310 6.41 -2.12 -3.84
CA TRP A 310 6.13 -2.23 -5.27
C TRP A 310 6.98 -3.31 -5.97
N SER A 311 6.38 -4.01 -6.94
CA SER A 311 6.99 -5.11 -7.74
C SER A 311 7.14 -4.78 -9.25
N GLY A 312 7.12 -3.50 -9.64
CA GLY A 312 7.02 -3.12 -11.06
C GLY A 312 5.64 -3.46 -11.64
N ILE A 313 5.59 -3.82 -12.93
CA ILE A 313 4.37 -4.31 -13.60
C ILE A 313 4.13 -5.84 -13.46
N GLY A 314 4.78 -6.50 -12.50
CA GLY A 314 4.50 -7.91 -12.17
C GLY A 314 5.12 -8.97 -13.08
N ARG A 315 6.06 -8.61 -13.97
CA ARG A 315 6.79 -9.58 -14.83
C ARG A 315 7.63 -10.61 -14.06
N SER A 316 8.00 -10.30 -12.82
CA SER A 316 8.75 -11.18 -11.91
C SER A 316 8.27 -10.96 -10.49
N ASN A 317 8.35 -11.99 -9.64
CA ASN A 317 8.25 -11.83 -8.20
C ASN A 317 9.60 -11.34 -7.65
N TRP A 318 9.62 -10.11 -7.12
CA TRP A 318 10.79 -9.44 -6.52
C TRP A 318 10.83 -9.52 -4.98
N SER A 319 10.04 -10.42 -4.37
CA SER A 319 10.03 -10.64 -2.93
C SER A 319 11.26 -11.41 -2.44
N ALA A 320 11.91 -10.90 -1.40
CA ALA A 320 12.81 -11.65 -0.53
C ALA A 320 12.17 -11.89 0.85
N GLY A 321 10.91 -12.35 0.86
CA GLY A 321 10.01 -12.44 2.02
C GLY A 321 9.14 -11.19 2.25
N CYS A 322 9.42 -10.11 1.52
CA CYS A 322 8.56 -8.92 1.49
C CYS A 322 7.21 -9.21 0.85
N GLN A 323 6.21 -8.39 1.17
CA GLN A 323 4.90 -8.47 0.53
C GLN A 323 4.95 -7.52 -0.67
N VAL A 324 4.87 -8.04 -1.90
CA VAL A 324 5.13 -7.25 -3.11
C VAL A 324 3.86 -7.08 -3.92
N ILE A 325 3.54 -5.84 -4.30
CA ILE A 325 2.30 -5.46 -4.98
C ILE A 325 2.61 -4.92 -6.37
N VAL A 326 1.84 -5.39 -7.36
CA VAL A 326 2.03 -5.09 -8.77
C VAL A 326 1.35 -3.77 -9.16
N GLY A 327 2.09 -2.93 -9.88
CA GLY A 327 1.63 -1.63 -10.37
C GLY A 327 0.83 -1.67 -11.68
N LYS A 328 0.63 -2.85 -12.31
CA LYS A 328 0.01 -2.97 -13.63
C LYS A 328 -1.49 -2.64 -13.61
N SER A 329 -2.24 -3.15 -12.63
CA SER A 329 -3.70 -3.07 -12.58
C SER A 329 -4.24 -3.25 -11.15
N TYR A 330 -5.47 -2.81 -10.92
CA TYR A 330 -6.24 -3.06 -9.70
C TYR A 330 -7.75 -3.14 -10.00
N LEU A 331 -8.55 -3.66 -9.07
CA LEU A 331 -10.02 -3.53 -9.08
C LEU A 331 -10.40 -2.38 -8.15
N ASN A 332 -11.14 -1.40 -8.67
CA ASN A 332 -11.56 -0.25 -7.89
C ASN A 332 -12.74 -0.57 -6.94
N HIS A 333 -13.18 0.42 -6.16
CA HIS A 333 -14.34 0.33 -5.26
C HIS A 333 -15.67 -0.16 -5.87
N LYS A 334 -15.82 -0.11 -7.20
CA LYS A 334 -16.98 -0.66 -7.95
C LYS A 334 -16.71 -2.04 -8.55
N ASN A 335 -15.59 -2.69 -8.17
CA ASN A 335 -15.10 -3.96 -8.69
C ASN A 335 -14.74 -3.95 -10.19
N ASN A 336 -14.54 -2.75 -10.78
CA ASN A 336 -14.13 -2.58 -12.17
C ASN A 336 -12.61 -2.69 -12.30
N LEU A 337 -12.16 -3.37 -13.36
CA LEU A 337 -10.73 -3.45 -13.68
C LEU A 337 -10.22 -2.10 -14.16
N VAL A 338 -9.17 -1.63 -13.49
CA VAL A 338 -8.41 -0.45 -13.89
C VAL A 338 -7.05 -0.91 -14.37
N ASP A 339 -6.75 -0.67 -15.65
CA ASP A 339 -5.40 -0.83 -16.20
C ASP A 339 -4.58 0.45 -16.00
N CYS A 340 -3.32 0.26 -15.62
CA CYS A 340 -2.29 1.30 -15.50
C CYS A 340 -1.11 1.03 -16.45
N SER A 341 -1.12 -0.06 -17.24
CA SER A 341 0.03 -0.56 -18.00
C SER A 341 0.75 0.48 -18.87
N ALA A 342 0.01 1.42 -19.45
CA ALA A 342 0.52 2.51 -20.28
C ALA A 342 1.56 3.38 -19.53
N PHE A 343 1.27 3.74 -18.28
CA PHE A 343 2.12 4.62 -17.46
C PHE A 343 2.83 3.89 -16.30
N ALA A 344 2.46 2.65 -15.99
CA ALA A 344 3.10 1.85 -14.96
C ALA A 344 4.52 1.43 -15.37
N SER A 345 5.47 1.69 -14.49
CA SER A 345 6.88 1.38 -14.68
C SER A 345 7.19 -0.09 -14.44
N SER A 346 8.04 -0.70 -15.26
CA SER A 346 8.52 -2.07 -15.03
C SER A 346 9.63 -2.17 -13.98
N GLY A 347 10.14 -1.05 -13.49
CA GLY A 347 11.23 -0.97 -12.51
C GLY A 347 11.95 0.37 -12.54
N TYR A 348 12.89 0.58 -11.61
CA TYR A 348 13.54 1.87 -11.35
C TYR A 348 13.96 2.66 -12.61
N SER A 349 14.56 1.99 -13.60
CA SER A 349 15.09 2.63 -14.81
C SER A 349 14.06 3.30 -15.71
N GLN A 350 12.75 3.06 -15.54
CA GLN A 350 11.69 3.73 -16.29
C GLN A 350 11.06 4.93 -15.55
N LEU A 351 11.21 5.03 -14.23
CA LEU A 351 10.76 6.21 -13.45
C LEU A 351 11.60 7.46 -13.80
N ASN A 352 12.86 7.24 -14.21
CA ASN A 352 13.86 8.28 -14.47
C ASN A 352 13.90 8.74 -15.95
N ARG A 353 12.99 8.26 -16.81
CA ARG A 353 13.00 8.54 -18.26
C ARG A 353 12.03 9.66 -18.64
N VAL A 354 12.27 10.26 -19.81
CA VAL A 354 11.41 11.28 -20.45
C VAL A 354 9.94 10.87 -20.52
N ALA A 355 9.65 9.57 -20.61
CA ALA A 355 8.30 8.99 -20.61
C ALA A 355 7.53 9.08 -19.27
N LYS A 356 8.09 9.67 -18.21
CA LYS A 356 7.38 10.11 -16.98
C LYS A 356 6.48 9.05 -16.30
N LYS A 357 6.87 7.78 -16.39
CA LYS A 357 6.14 6.65 -15.78
C LYS A 357 6.02 6.79 -14.25
N THR A 358 5.05 6.09 -13.67
CA THR A 358 4.82 6.04 -12.22
C THR A 358 4.79 4.60 -11.72
N LYS A 359 4.54 4.40 -10.42
CA LYS A 359 4.35 3.05 -9.84
C LYS A 359 2.95 2.46 -10.11
N GLY A 360 2.09 3.14 -10.87
CA GLY A 360 0.79 2.63 -11.32
C GLY A 360 -0.17 2.34 -10.16
N ALA A 361 -0.83 1.19 -10.19
CA ALA A 361 -1.77 0.74 -9.15
C ALA A 361 -1.22 0.82 -7.71
N TYR A 362 0.10 0.64 -7.54
CA TYR A 362 0.75 0.76 -6.24
C TYR A 362 0.73 2.20 -5.68
N ASN A 363 0.76 3.24 -6.53
CA ASN A 363 0.54 4.60 -6.08
C ASN A 363 -0.88 4.77 -5.53
N VAL A 364 -1.90 4.21 -6.20
CA VAL A 364 -3.29 4.28 -5.73
C VAL A 364 -3.43 3.69 -4.33
N LEU A 365 -2.84 2.51 -4.07
CA LEU A 365 -2.79 1.94 -2.72
C LEU A 365 -2.10 2.86 -1.71
N ALA A 366 -0.90 3.35 -2.04
CA ALA A 366 -0.11 4.18 -1.13
C ALA A 366 -0.76 5.54 -0.87
N ASP A 367 -1.40 6.13 -1.87
CA ASP A 367 -2.06 7.43 -1.79
C ASP A 367 -3.41 7.32 -1.06
N LEU A 368 -4.18 6.24 -1.25
CA LEU A 368 -5.37 5.96 -0.43
C LEU A 368 -4.99 5.85 1.06
N VAL A 369 -3.94 5.09 1.39
CA VAL A 369 -3.41 5.03 2.78
C VAL A 369 -2.99 6.41 3.28
N VAL A 370 -2.25 7.19 2.48
CA VAL A 370 -1.77 8.53 2.86
C VAL A 370 -2.88 9.57 2.96
N CYS A 371 -4.00 9.43 2.24
CA CYS A 371 -5.10 10.38 2.29
C CYS A 371 -6.21 10.02 3.30
N TYR A 372 -6.39 8.74 3.72
CA TYR A 372 -7.66 8.30 4.35
C TYR A 372 -7.66 7.64 5.77
N SER A 373 -6.57 7.16 6.40
CA SER A 373 -6.63 6.63 7.81
C SER A 373 -7.06 7.71 8.83
N LYS A 374 -7.74 7.48 9.97
CA LYS A 374 -8.11 8.65 10.83
C LYS A 374 -6.89 9.54 11.26
N PRO A 375 -7.03 10.89 11.39
CA PRO A 375 -5.96 11.78 11.86
C PRO A 375 -5.28 11.27 13.13
N GLY A 376 -3.96 11.41 13.22
CA GLY A 376 -3.15 10.82 14.30
C GLY A 376 -2.80 9.33 14.11
N ALA A 377 -3.47 8.59 13.22
CA ALA A 377 -3.07 7.23 12.86
C ALA A 377 -1.91 7.25 11.84
N ASP A 378 -0.71 6.85 12.27
CA ASP A 378 0.48 6.71 11.43
C ASP A 378 0.76 5.25 10.98
N TYR A 379 -0.26 4.39 11.07
CA TYR A 379 -0.18 2.96 10.77
C TYR A 379 -1.28 2.44 9.83
N VAL A 380 -1.06 1.21 9.35
CA VAL A 380 -1.98 0.32 8.64
C VAL A 380 -1.94 -1.02 9.36
N LEU A 381 -3.10 -1.66 9.52
CA LEU A 381 -3.19 -3.04 9.99
C LEU A 381 -3.12 -3.98 8.78
N TYR A 382 -1.99 -4.67 8.62
CA TYR A 382 -1.82 -5.69 7.59
C TYR A 382 -2.27 -7.05 8.14
N THR A 383 -3.28 -7.68 7.54
CA THR A 383 -3.72 -9.03 7.92
C THR A 383 -3.37 -10.01 6.82
N LEU A 384 -2.51 -10.98 7.10
CA LEU A 384 -2.10 -12.03 6.20
C LEU A 384 -2.84 -13.32 6.55
N GLY A 385 -3.75 -13.75 5.68
CA GLY A 385 -4.52 -14.99 5.82
C GLY A 385 -4.29 -15.93 4.63
N ARG A 386 -4.67 -17.19 4.81
CA ARG A 386 -4.69 -18.20 3.73
C ARG A 386 -5.96 -18.11 2.90
N GLU A 387 -5.92 -18.58 1.66
CA GLU A 387 -7.09 -18.64 0.75
C GLU A 387 -8.27 -19.41 1.38
N GLU A 388 -8.01 -20.48 2.15
CA GLU A 388 -9.08 -21.28 2.77
C GLU A 388 -9.88 -20.50 3.83
N SER A 389 -9.32 -19.42 4.41
CA SER A 389 -10.05 -18.54 5.35
C SER A 389 -11.29 -17.91 4.71
N LEU A 390 -11.32 -17.76 3.38
CA LEU A 390 -12.48 -17.22 2.66
C LEU A 390 -13.73 -18.09 2.80
N ASN A 391 -13.58 -19.38 3.13
CA ASN A 391 -14.70 -20.30 3.38
C ASN A 391 -15.40 -20.05 4.73
N LEU A 392 -14.85 -19.21 5.62
CA LEU A 392 -15.51 -18.84 6.88
C LEU A 392 -16.73 -17.92 6.68
N ASP A 393 -16.91 -17.35 5.48
CA ASP A 393 -18.08 -16.54 5.15
C ASP A 393 -18.59 -16.83 3.72
N ALA A 394 -19.87 -17.18 3.63
CA ALA A 394 -20.52 -17.57 2.36
C ALA A 394 -20.59 -16.44 1.31
N ASN A 395 -20.34 -15.17 1.70
CA ASN A 395 -20.22 -14.06 0.76
C ASN A 395 -18.90 -14.09 -0.04
N PHE A 396 -17.95 -14.95 0.34
CA PHE A 396 -16.65 -15.11 -0.32
C PHE A 396 -16.50 -16.52 -0.89
N GLY A 397 -16.24 -17.51 -0.02
CA GLY A 397 -15.94 -18.88 -0.42
C GLY A 397 -14.64 -19.03 -1.22
N ALA A 398 -14.27 -20.29 -1.49
CA ALA A 398 -13.00 -20.66 -2.12
C ALA A 398 -12.72 -19.96 -3.46
N ASN A 399 -13.77 -19.69 -4.26
CA ASN A 399 -13.59 -19.11 -5.59
C ASN A 399 -13.38 -17.59 -5.61
N TYR A 400 -13.48 -16.90 -4.47
CA TYR A 400 -13.41 -15.43 -4.47
C TYR A 400 -12.04 -14.89 -4.94
N ALA A 401 -10.94 -15.44 -4.43
CA ALA A 401 -9.60 -14.94 -4.76
C ALA A 401 -9.22 -15.28 -6.21
N ILE A 402 -9.48 -16.51 -6.67
CA ILE A 402 -9.27 -16.91 -8.07
C ILE A 402 -10.11 -16.06 -9.05
N ASN A 403 -11.38 -15.77 -8.74
CA ASN A 403 -12.23 -14.90 -9.58
C ASN A 403 -11.71 -13.45 -9.66
N ALA A 404 -11.17 -12.92 -8.56
CA ALA A 404 -10.53 -11.60 -8.57
C ALA A 404 -9.22 -11.61 -9.38
N MET A 405 -8.42 -12.67 -9.25
CA MET A 405 -7.17 -12.86 -9.99
C MET A 405 -7.39 -13.04 -11.50
N GLN A 406 -8.46 -13.73 -11.92
CA GLN A 406 -8.84 -13.85 -13.33
C GLN A 406 -9.09 -12.49 -13.99
N LYS A 407 -9.64 -11.51 -13.25
CA LYS A 407 -9.80 -10.13 -13.75
C LYS A 407 -8.47 -9.36 -13.76
N LEU A 408 -7.66 -9.52 -12.71
CA LEU A 408 -6.45 -8.72 -12.50
C LEU A 408 -5.25 -9.15 -13.35
N ASN A 409 -5.04 -10.46 -13.44
CA ASN A 409 -3.94 -11.12 -14.13
C ASN A 409 -4.38 -12.52 -14.64
N PRO A 410 -5.15 -12.61 -15.74
CA PRO A 410 -5.64 -13.88 -16.27
C PRO A 410 -4.54 -14.92 -16.52
N SER A 411 -3.31 -14.48 -16.80
CA SER A 411 -2.16 -15.35 -17.10
C SER A 411 -1.46 -15.97 -15.88
N ALA A 412 -1.97 -15.78 -14.65
CA ALA A 412 -1.42 -16.38 -13.43
C ALA A 412 -2.46 -17.17 -12.62
N VAL A 413 -3.55 -17.57 -13.27
CA VAL A 413 -4.61 -18.42 -12.71
C VAL A 413 -4.58 -19.78 -13.39
#